data_AF-A0A519XK43-F1
#
_entry.id   AF-A0A519XK43-F1
#
_cell.length_a   1.000
_cell.length_b   1.000
_cell.length_c   1.000
_cell.angle_alpha   90.00
_cell.angle_beta   90.00
_cell.angle_gamma   90.00
#
_symmetry.space_group_name_H-M   'P 1'
#
loop_
_entity.id
_entity.type
_entity.pdbx_description
1 polymer ?
#
loop_
_entity_poly.entity_id
_entity_poly.type
_entity_poly.pdbx_seq_one_letter_code
_entity_poly.pdbx_strand_id
1 'polypeptide(L)'
;MKTKQFASTFFALLMLSVALKAQEKDLVKYANTLQGTDSEWTLSYGNTYPTVGLPFAVHFFSAQTGKNGNGWKYQYKAESIRGFQQVHQCSPWMNDYAVFSLMPGIGKLTVNEDDRALKFSHANETAKPNHYAVKFDNGITAEVSPVERGGHMKFSYPKNEKAFLVLDGFLKDCEVTKSNAYQVWNKLFNRVVVEGGTEEEMATFYSCLF
;
A
#
# COMPACT_ATOMS: atom_id res chain seq x y z
N MET A 1 54.08 -32.61 23.29
CA MET A 1 53.77 -31.42 22.46
C MET A 1 52.98 -31.75 21.18
N LYS A 2 53.33 -32.81 20.43
CA LYS A 2 52.70 -33.15 19.13
C LYS A 2 51.20 -33.52 19.17
N THR A 3 50.71 -34.14 20.26
CA THR A 3 49.31 -34.58 20.40
C THR A 3 48.31 -33.44 20.63
N LYS A 4 48.68 -32.40 21.38
CA LYS A 4 47.83 -31.20 21.56
C LYS A 4 47.69 -30.38 20.28
N GLN A 5 48.72 -30.38 19.44
CA GLN A 5 48.73 -29.69 18.16
C GLN A 5 47.83 -30.40 17.13
N PHE A 6 47.84 -31.74 17.09
CA PHE A 6 46.93 -32.52 16.25
C PHE A 6 45.45 -32.34 16.62
N ALA A 7 45.13 -32.35 17.92
CA ALA A 7 43.77 -32.11 18.39
C ALA A 7 43.29 -30.68 18.06
N SER A 8 44.16 -29.68 18.17
CA SER A 8 43.85 -28.29 17.83
C SER A 8 43.65 -28.07 16.33
N THR A 9 44.47 -28.69 15.48
CA THR A 9 44.30 -28.66 14.02
C THR A 9 43.02 -29.39 13.57
N PHE A 10 42.72 -30.54 14.18
CA PHE A 10 41.49 -31.29 13.88
C PHE A 10 40.23 -30.50 14.30
N PHE A 11 40.26 -29.85 15.46
CA PHE A 11 39.17 -28.99 15.93
C PHE A 11 38.99 -27.76 15.03
N ALA A 12 40.08 -27.15 14.54
CA ALA A 12 40.02 -26.05 13.58
C ALA A 12 39.43 -26.46 12.21
N LEU A 13 39.78 -27.66 11.70
CA LEU A 13 39.20 -28.22 10.48
C LEU A 13 37.70 -28.57 10.64
N LEU A 14 37.30 -29.03 11.83
CA LEU A 14 35.90 -29.27 12.15
C LEU A 14 35.10 -27.96 12.19
N MET A 15 35.65 -26.89 12.79
CA MET A 15 35.02 -25.57 12.84
C MET A 15 34.91 -24.93 11.43
N LEU A 16 35.92 -25.13 10.57
CA LEU A 16 35.91 -24.62 9.20
C LEU A 16 34.87 -25.34 8.32
N SER A 17 34.67 -26.63 8.52
CA SER A 17 33.66 -27.42 7.78
C SER A 17 32.22 -27.14 8.22
N VAL A 18 32.01 -26.78 9.49
CA VAL A 18 30.71 -26.28 9.98
C VAL A 18 30.41 -24.89 9.42
N ALA A 19 31.40 -23.99 9.34
CA ALA A 19 31.24 -22.65 8.77
C ALA A 19 30.88 -22.68 7.26
N LEU A 20 31.47 -23.61 6.49
CA LEU A 20 31.15 -23.82 5.07
C LEU A 20 29.72 -24.34 4.84
N LYS A 21 29.16 -25.12 5.77
CA LYS A 21 27.76 -25.59 5.70
C LYS A 21 26.75 -24.59 6.23
N ALA A 22 27.18 -23.59 6.99
CA ALA A 22 26.33 -22.57 7.60
C ALA A 22 26.06 -21.36 6.69
N GLN A 23 26.65 -21.30 5.49
CA GLN A 23 26.33 -20.23 4.54
C GLN A 23 24.95 -20.49 3.93
N GLU A 24 23.93 -19.89 4.53
CA GLU A 24 22.58 -19.91 3.96
C GLU A 24 22.60 -19.35 2.54
N LYS A 25 21.90 -20.02 1.63
CA LYS A 25 21.73 -19.54 0.27
C LYS A 25 20.84 -18.29 0.32
N ASP A 26 21.35 -17.17 -0.17
CA ASP A 26 20.51 -16.00 -0.44
C ASP A 26 19.58 -16.31 -1.62
N LEU A 27 18.39 -16.80 -1.30
CA LEU A 27 17.35 -17.14 -2.27
C LEU A 27 16.39 -15.96 -2.53
N VAL A 28 16.26 -15.04 -1.58
CA VAL A 28 15.37 -13.86 -1.70
C VAL A 28 15.77 -12.99 -2.89
N LYS A 29 17.08 -12.93 -3.21
CA LYS A 29 17.56 -12.20 -4.39
C LYS A 29 16.88 -12.59 -5.70
N TYR A 30 16.43 -13.84 -5.85
CA TYR A 30 15.76 -14.32 -7.07
C TYR A 30 14.29 -13.90 -7.16
N ALA A 31 13.64 -13.60 -6.04
CA ALA A 31 12.25 -13.18 -6.05
C ALA A 31 12.11 -11.81 -6.72
N ASN A 32 11.15 -11.68 -7.62
CA ASN A 32 10.75 -10.41 -8.24
C ASN A 32 9.24 -10.27 -8.07
N THR A 33 8.80 -9.32 -7.25
CA THR A 33 7.37 -9.15 -6.96
C THR A 33 6.62 -8.44 -8.10
N LEU A 34 7.32 -7.96 -9.13
CA LEU A 34 6.72 -7.41 -10.35
C LEU A 34 6.28 -8.50 -11.34
N GLN A 35 6.66 -9.76 -11.12
CA GLN A 35 6.25 -10.85 -12.01
C GLN A 35 4.73 -11.01 -12.00
N GLY A 36 4.11 -10.86 -13.17
CA GLY A 36 2.66 -10.93 -13.38
C GLY A 36 1.89 -9.62 -13.16
N THR A 37 2.59 -8.53 -12.82
CA THR A 37 1.99 -7.21 -12.56
C THR A 37 1.70 -6.39 -13.81
N ASP A 38 2.20 -6.81 -14.98
CA ASP A 38 1.75 -6.28 -16.29
C ASP A 38 0.42 -6.92 -16.67
N SER A 39 -0.61 -6.66 -15.86
CA SER A 39 -1.97 -7.17 -16.06
C SER A 39 -2.97 -6.03 -16.10
N GLU A 40 -4.05 -6.24 -16.83
CA GLU A 40 -5.18 -5.33 -16.97
C GLU A 40 -6.50 -6.11 -17.01
N TRP A 41 -7.64 -5.42 -16.97
CA TRP A 41 -8.96 -6.07 -16.99
C TRP A 41 -9.14 -7.03 -18.17
N THR A 42 -8.65 -6.63 -19.34
CA THR A 42 -8.81 -7.35 -20.61
C THR A 42 -7.88 -8.55 -20.74
N LEU A 43 -6.69 -8.50 -20.14
CA LEU A 43 -5.69 -9.56 -20.25
C LEU A 43 -4.83 -9.64 -19.00
N SER A 44 -4.78 -10.84 -18.41
CA SER A 44 -3.98 -11.15 -17.24
C SER A 44 -2.69 -11.87 -17.63
N TYR A 45 -1.58 -11.42 -17.07
CA TYR A 45 -0.31 -12.13 -17.04
C TYR A 45 0.01 -12.68 -15.64
N GLY A 46 -0.97 -12.64 -14.74
CA GLY A 46 -0.87 -13.13 -13.36
C GLY A 46 -1.85 -12.42 -12.41
N ASN A 47 -2.26 -11.19 -12.73
CA ASN A 47 -3.11 -10.36 -11.85
C ASN A 47 -2.53 -10.21 -10.44
N THR A 48 -1.21 -10.04 -10.37
CA THR A 48 -0.47 -9.78 -9.13
C THR A 48 -0.18 -8.28 -8.98
N TYR A 49 0.26 -7.88 -7.80
CA TYR A 49 0.81 -6.56 -7.51
C TYR A 49 2.12 -6.75 -6.71
N PRO A 50 3.02 -5.75 -6.62
CA PRO A 50 4.34 -5.92 -5.99
C PRO A 50 4.24 -6.00 -4.45
N THR A 51 3.76 -7.15 -3.96
CA THR A 51 3.53 -7.43 -2.56
C THR A 51 4.84 -7.42 -1.76
N VAL A 52 4.87 -6.59 -0.73
CA VAL A 52 5.89 -6.58 0.32
C VAL A 52 5.25 -7.15 1.59
N GLY A 53 5.84 -8.20 2.13
CA GLY A 53 5.24 -8.98 3.21
C GLY A 53 6.15 -10.06 3.76
N LEU A 54 5.96 -10.36 5.05
CA LEU A 54 6.37 -11.66 5.58
C LEU A 54 5.38 -12.74 5.11
N PRO A 55 5.80 -14.01 5.04
CA PRO A 55 4.87 -15.10 4.77
C PRO A 55 3.69 -15.08 5.75
N PHE A 56 2.47 -15.10 5.22
CA PHE A 56 1.22 -15.12 6.00
C PHE A 56 1.01 -13.93 6.94
N ALA A 57 1.61 -12.77 6.62
CA ALA A 57 1.42 -11.55 7.41
C ALA A 57 -0.04 -11.10 7.44
N VAL A 58 -0.42 -10.40 8.51
CA VAL A 58 -1.75 -9.77 8.63
C VAL A 58 -1.89 -8.61 7.64
N HIS A 59 -0.80 -7.89 7.40
CA HIS A 59 -0.75 -6.76 6.48
C HIS A 59 0.33 -6.98 5.43
N PHE A 60 -0.03 -6.72 4.18
CA PHE A 60 0.91 -6.56 3.08
C PHE A 60 1.01 -5.10 2.69
N PHE A 61 2.05 -4.76 1.92
CA PHE A 61 2.20 -3.44 1.34
C PHE A 61 2.46 -3.53 -0.16
N SER A 62 2.06 -2.48 -0.89
CA SER A 62 2.31 -2.39 -2.33
C SER A 62 2.38 -0.93 -2.74
N ALA A 63 3.19 -0.64 -3.77
CA ALA A 63 3.00 0.58 -4.54
C ALA A 63 1.65 0.53 -5.27
N GLN A 64 1.05 1.70 -5.49
CA GLN A 64 -0.22 1.87 -6.16
C GLN A 64 -0.05 2.77 -7.38
N THR A 65 -0.45 2.29 -8.55
CA THR A 65 -0.52 3.09 -9.79
C THR A 65 -1.97 3.26 -10.28
N GLY A 66 -2.85 2.32 -9.92
CA GLY A 66 -4.28 2.37 -10.20
C GLY A 66 -5.04 3.33 -9.29
N LYS A 67 -6.25 3.71 -9.72
CA LYS A 67 -7.15 4.60 -8.97
C LYS A 67 -7.63 3.97 -7.66
N ASN A 68 -7.97 4.80 -6.69
CA ASN A 68 -8.59 4.36 -5.44
C ASN A 68 -9.87 3.56 -5.70
N GLY A 69 -10.00 2.42 -5.02
CA GLY A 69 -11.15 1.50 -5.17
C GLY A 69 -11.12 0.63 -6.43
N ASN A 70 -10.10 0.75 -7.30
CA ASN A 70 -9.91 -0.17 -8.42
C ASN A 70 -9.12 -1.41 -7.96
N GLY A 71 -9.55 -2.60 -8.41
CA GLY A 71 -8.87 -3.87 -8.14
C GLY A 71 -7.48 -3.98 -8.79
N TRP A 72 -7.23 -3.30 -9.91
CA TRP A 72 -5.88 -3.23 -10.52
C TRP A 72 -5.05 -2.15 -9.83
N LYS A 73 -4.63 -2.46 -8.60
CA LYS A 73 -3.86 -1.57 -7.71
C LYS A 73 -2.55 -1.08 -8.32
N TYR A 74 -1.83 -1.99 -8.95
CA TYR A 74 -0.57 -1.73 -9.61
C TYR A 74 -0.62 -2.37 -11.00
N GLN A 75 -0.20 -1.61 -11.99
CA GLN A 75 -0.04 -2.06 -13.36
C GLN A 75 1.37 -1.66 -13.81
N TYR A 76 2.14 -2.63 -14.28
CA TYR A 76 3.53 -2.42 -14.67
C TYR A 76 3.69 -1.30 -15.71
N LYS A 77 2.79 -1.19 -16.69
CA LYS A 77 2.87 -0.14 -17.72
C LYS A 77 2.63 1.30 -17.23
N ALA A 78 2.20 1.49 -15.98
CA ALA A 78 1.90 2.82 -15.47
C ALA A 78 3.18 3.60 -15.14
N GLU A 79 3.20 4.88 -15.52
CA GLU A 79 4.39 5.74 -15.37
C GLU A 79 4.40 6.55 -14.07
N SER A 80 3.39 6.38 -13.21
CA SER A 80 3.23 7.16 -11.98
C SER A 80 2.68 6.33 -10.83
N ILE A 81 3.20 6.56 -9.63
CA ILE A 81 2.69 6.00 -8.37
C ILE A 81 1.90 7.08 -7.64
N ARG A 82 0.75 6.68 -7.08
CA ARG A 82 -0.23 7.53 -6.39
C ARG A 82 -0.20 7.37 -4.88
N GLY A 83 0.48 6.32 -4.39
CA GLY A 83 0.62 6.01 -2.98
C GLY A 83 1.29 4.67 -2.73
N PHE A 84 1.63 4.46 -1.47
CA PHE A 84 2.05 3.17 -0.91
C PHE A 84 0.95 2.68 0.01
N GLN A 85 0.31 1.58 -0.36
CA GLN A 85 -0.86 1.05 0.31
C GLN A 85 -0.50 -0.02 1.33
N GLN A 86 -1.22 -0.05 2.45
CA GLN A 86 -1.48 -1.29 3.17
C GLN A 86 -2.58 -2.05 2.41
N VAL A 87 -2.37 -3.33 2.10
CA VAL A 87 -3.27 -4.11 1.25
C VAL A 87 -3.64 -5.45 1.87
N HIS A 88 -4.88 -5.89 1.63
CA HIS A 88 -5.40 -7.21 1.95
C HIS A 88 -6.03 -7.91 0.74
N GLN A 89 -5.93 -7.29 -0.44
CA GLN A 89 -6.54 -7.76 -1.68
C GLN A 89 -5.96 -9.12 -2.09
N CYS A 90 -6.80 -10.15 -2.22
CA CYS A 90 -6.36 -11.45 -2.73
C CYS A 90 -6.37 -11.53 -4.27
N SER A 91 -7.20 -10.72 -4.95
CA SER A 91 -7.27 -10.62 -6.40
C SER A 91 -7.94 -9.31 -6.81
N PRO A 92 -7.69 -8.77 -8.02
CA PRO A 92 -8.37 -7.57 -8.49
C PRO A 92 -9.90 -7.71 -8.55
N TRP A 93 -10.41 -8.93 -8.70
CA TRP A 93 -11.85 -9.22 -8.78
C TRP A 93 -12.57 -9.10 -7.43
N MET A 94 -11.87 -9.40 -6.34
CA MET A 94 -12.41 -9.29 -4.98
C MET A 94 -12.30 -7.87 -4.43
N ASN A 95 -11.42 -7.06 -5.01
CA ASN A 95 -11.05 -5.74 -4.50
C ASN A 95 -10.40 -5.82 -3.10
N ASP A 96 -10.24 -4.68 -2.43
CA ASP A 96 -9.55 -4.59 -1.14
C ASP A 96 -10.48 -4.15 0.00
N TYR A 97 -10.01 -4.33 1.23
CA TYR A 97 -10.67 -3.87 2.45
C TYR A 97 -9.62 -3.32 3.43
N ALA A 98 -10.05 -2.44 4.34
CA ALA A 98 -9.18 -1.82 5.35
C ALA A 98 -7.87 -1.26 4.78
N VAL A 99 -7.97 -0.68 3.57
CA VAL A 99 -6.86 -0.10 2.81
C VAL A 99 -6.70 1.38 3.16
N PHE A 100 -5.46 1.79 3.35
CA PHE A 100 -5.05 3.19 3.36
C PHE A 100 -3.78 3.32 2.52
N SER A 101 -3.46 4.54 2.09
CA SER A 101 -2.21 4.84 1.40
C SER A 101 -1.50 6.03 2.02
N LEU A 102 -0.18 5.99 1.92
CA LEU A 102 0.71 7.09 2.25
C LEU A 102 1.43 7.53 0.98
N MET A 103 1.40 8.83 0.67
CA MET A 103 2.08 9.38 -0.50
C MET A 103 2.94 10.58 -0.11
N PRO A 104 4.28 10.53 -0.31
CA PRO A 104 5.13 11.70 -0.09
C PRO A 104 4.92 12.75 -1.20
N GLY A 105 5.02 14.02 -0.84
CA GLY A 105 4.93 15.15 -1.76
C GLY A 105 5.85 16.29 -1.37
N ILE A 106 6.15 17.16 -2.34
CA ILE A 106 6.97 18.37 -2.14
C ILE A 106 6.34 19.60 -2.79
N GLY A 107 6.68 20.78 -2.30
CA GLY A 107 6.29 22.07 -2.87
C GLY A 107 4.86 22.47 -2.48
N LYS A 108 3.89 22.23 -3.36
CA LYS A 108 2.47 22.53 -3.12
C LYS A 108 1.77 21.30 -2.56
N LEU A 109 1.06 21.46 -1.44
CA LEU A 109 0.21 20.40 -0.90
C LEU A 109 -0.93 20.09 -1.88
N THR A 110 -0.97 18.85 -2.35
CA THR A 110 -1.98 18.32 -3.26
C THR A 110 -2.52 17.02 -2.69
N VAL A 111 -3.84 16.97 -2.45
CA VAL A 111 -4.50 15.81 -1.82
C VAL A 111 -5.23 14.92 -2.82
N ASN A 112 -5.62 15.45 -3.98
CA ASN A 112 -6.29 14.69 -5.03
C ASN A 112 -5.38 13.55 -5.53
N GLU A 113 -5.94 12.35 -5.73
CA GLU A 113 -5.17 11.14 -6.08
C GLU A 113 -4.53 11.17 -7.47
N ASP A 114 -5.14 11.86 -8.43
CA ASP A 114 -4.60 12.03 -9.78
C ASP A 114 -3.49 13.08 -9.75
N ASP A 115 -3.73 14.21 -9.09
CA ASP A 115 -2.79 15.34 -9.11
C ASP A 115 -1.54 15.12 -8.23
N ARG A 116 -1.61 14.26 -7.20
CA ARG A 116 -0.46 13.96 -6.31
C ARG A 116 0.47 12.87 -6.84
N ALA A 117 0.11 12.21 -7.94
CA ALA A 117 0.87 11.09 -8.48
C ALA A 117 2.27 11.53 -8.92
N LEU A 118 3.29 10.75 -8.57
CA LEU A 118 4.67 11.03 -8.91
C LEU A 118 5.19 10.08 -9.99
N LYS A 119 5.86 10.66 -10.99
CA LYS A 119 6.50 9.92 -12.06
C LYS A 119 7.72 9.13 -11.56
N PHE A 120 7.88 7.94 -12.09
CA PHE A 120 9.00 7.05 -11.79
C PHE A 120 9.38 6.22 -13.01
N SER A 121 10.51 5.53 -12.90
CA SER A 121 10.96 4.53 -13.86
C SER A 121 11.27 3.23 -13.14
N HIS A 122 10.95 2.08 -13.75
CA HIS A 122 11.33 0.76 -13.22
C HIS A 122 12.84 0.59 -13.07
N ALA A 123 13.66 1.36 -13.82
CA ALA A 123 15.11 1.37 -13.63
C ALA A 123 15.52 1.87 -12.23
N ASN A 124 14.66 2.66 -11.58
CA ASN A 124 14.84 3.20 -10.24
C ASN A 124 13.91 2.54 -9.21
N GLU A 125 13.32 1.38 -9.55
CA GLU A 125 12.41 0.62 -8.71
C GLU A 125 13.06 -0.70 -8.29
N THR A 126 12.97 -1.01 -6.99
CA THR A 126 13.31 -2.31 -6.43
C THR A 126 12.05 -2.91 -5.83
N ALA A 127 11.69 -4.11 -6.27
CA ALA A 127 10.49 -4.80 -5.84
C ALA A 127 10.84 -6.22 -5.38
N LYS A 128 10.96 -6.40 -4.06
CA LYS A 128 11.28 -7.67 -3.39
C LYS A 128 10.24 -7.97 -2.31
N PRO A 129 10.07 -9.24 -1.92
CA PRO A 129 9.12 -9.60 -0.87
C PRO A 129 9.40 -8.90 0.47
N ASN A 130 10.67 -8.62 0.78
CA ASN A 130 11.11 -8.00 2.03
C ASN A 130 11.41 -6.49 1.92
N HIS A 131 11.40 -5.92 0.72
CA HIS A 131 11.74 -4.52 0.51
C HIS A 131 11.22 -4.02 -0.84
N TYR A 132 10.47 -2.93 -0.79
CA TYR A 132 10.18 -2.12 -1.97
C TYR A 132 10.88 -0.78 -1.83
N ALA A 133 11.49 -0.30 -2.91
CA ALA A 133 12.07 1.03 -2.97
C ALA A 133 11.84 1.65 -4.34
N VAL A 134 11.58 2.96 -4.37
CA VAL A 134 11.54 3.72 -5.62
C VAL A 134 12.12 5.10 -5.41
N LYS A 135 12.90 5.56 -6.39
CA LYS A 135 13.32 6.96 -6.51
C LYS A 135 12.50 7.62 -7.62
N PHE A 136 11.74 8.64 -7.23
CA PHE A 136 10.91 9.44 -8.13
C PHE A 136 11.76 10.46 -8.91
N ASP A 137 11.23 10.90 -10.05
CA ASP A 137 11.91 11.86 -10.93
C ASP A 137 12.15 13.23 -10.25
N ASN A 138 11.29 13.58 -9.29
CA ASN A 138 11.40 14.80 -8.49
C ASN A 138 12.40 14.69 -7.32
N GLY A 139 13.13 13.57 -7.21
CA GLY A 139 14.17 13.35 -6.22
C GLY A 139 13.69 12.75 -4.88
N ILE A 140 12.38 12.59 -4.67
CA ILE A 140 11.86 11.87 -3.50
C ILE A 140 12.26 10.39 -3.60
N THR A 141 12.62 9.78 -2.48
CA THR A 141 12.79 8.32 -2.38
C THR A 141 11.79 7.76 -1.36
N ALA A 142 11.13 6.67 -1.70
CA ALA A 142 10.22 5.95 -0.82
C ALA A 142 10.68 4.50 -0.68
N GLU A 143 10.68 3.99 0.55
CA GLU A 143 11.04 2.62 0.86
C GLU A 143 10.04 2.00 1.84
N VAL A 144 9.72 0.73 1.66
CA VAL A 144 8.80 -0.03 2.51
C VAL A 144 9.42 -1.40 2.83
N SER A 145 9.46 -1.75 4.11
CA SER A 145 9.85 -3.08 4.60
C SER A 145 8.79 -3.64 5.54
N PRO A 146 8.46 -4.94 5.46
CA PRO A 146 7.35 -5.51 6.22
C PRO A 146 7.79 -5.96 7.62
N VAL A 147 6.84 -5.98 8.54
CA VAL A 147 6.88 -6.71 9.81
C VAL A 147 5.59 -7.53 9.95
N GLU A 148 5.46 -8.37 10.99
CA GLU A 148 4.35 -9.34 11.12
C GLU A 148 2.94 -8.71 11.03
N ARG A 149 2.77 -7.51 11.61
CA ARG A 149 1.49 -6.79 11.68
C ARG A 149 1.65 -5.31 11.28
N GLY A 150 2.55 -4.99 10.36
CA GLY A 150 2.80 -3.61 9.96
C GLY A 150 3.96 -3.49 8.99
N GLY A 151 4.46 -2.28 8.79
CA GLY A 151 5.60 -2.03 7.93
C GLY A 151 6.35 -0.78 8.36
N HIS A 152 7.66 -0.76 8.10
CA HIS A 152 8.48 0.43 8.20
C HIS A 152 8.51 1.12 6.84
N MET A 153 8.06 2.37 6.81
CA MET A 153 8.10 3.21 5.62
C MET A 153 9.08 4.36 5.84
N LYS A 154 9.96 4.60 4.87
CA LYS A 154 10.94 5.69 4.89
C LYS A 154 10.75 6.56 3.67
N PHE A 155 10.48 7.84 3.90
CA PHE A 155 10.35 8.85 2.85
C PHE A 155 11.49 9.86 2.98
N SER A 156 12.29 10.00 1.93
CA SER A 156 13.43 10.93 1.88
C SER A 156 13.11 12.03 0.87
N TYR A 157 13.32 13.28 1.28
CA TYR A 157 12.98 14.46 0.50
C TYR A 157 14.24 15.22 0.06
N PRO A 158 14.22 15.87 -1.13
CA PRO A 158 15.27 16.81 -1.50
C PRO A 158 15.34 18.00 -0.51
N LYS A 159 16.53 18.60 -0.38
CA LYS A 159 16.75 19.73 0.52
C LYS A 159 15.97 20.97 0.07
N ASN A 160 15.58 21.82 1.01
CA ASN A 160 14.96 23.14 0.81
C ASN A 160 13.55 23.15 0.20
N GLU A 161 12.88 22.01 0.13
CA GLU A 161 11.48 21.92 -0.30
C GLU A 161 10.53 21.76 0.90
N LYS A 162 9.31 22.31 0.79
CA LYS A 162 8.25 21.99 1.75
C LYS A 162 7.82 20.54 1.54
N ALA A 163 8.03 19.69 2.52
CA ALA A 163 7.70 18.27 2.45
C ALA A 163 6.35 17.98 3.12
N PHE A 164 5.59 17.06 2.52
CA PHE A 164 4.30 16.60 3.04
C PHE A 164 4.21 15.08 2.91
N LEU A 165 3.46 14.47 3.81
CA LEU A 165 3.03 13.08 3.68
C LEU A 165 1.50 13.07 3.70
N VAL A 166 0.91 12.62 2.60
CA VAL A 166 -0.55 12.54 2.45
C VAL A 166 -1.01 11.16 2.92
N LEU A 167 -1.91 11.13 3.89
CA LEU A 167 -2.67 9.94 4.27
C LEU A 167 -4.01 9.96 3.55
N ASP A 168 -4.29 8.89 2.80
CA ASP A 168 -5.55 8.69 2.10
C ASP A 168 -6.20 7.37 2.55
N GLY A 169 -7.36 7.48 3.18
CA GLY A 169 -8.12 6.36 3.73
C GLY A 169 -9.08 5.68 2.75
N PHE A 170 -9.07 6.03 1.45
CA PHE A 170 -9.88 5.46 0.35
C PHE A 170 -11.39 5.69 0.45
N LEU A 171 -11.91 5.72 1.67
CA LEU A 171 -13.25 6.15 2.00
C LEU A 171 -13.30 7.65 1.77
N LYS A 172 -14.23 8.07 0.90
CA LYS A 172 -14.62 9.47 0.75
C LYS A 172 -14.82 10.06 2.15
N ASP A 173 -14.47 11.33 2.33
CA ASP A 173 -14.53 11.94 3.65
C ASP A 173 -15.91 11.75 4.33
N CYS A 174 -15.93 11.85 5.66
CA CYS A 174 -17.16 11.70 6.43
C CYS A 174 -18.26 12.63 5.92
N GLU A 175 -17.92 13.84 5.47
CA GLU A 175 -18.88 14.81 4.96
C GLU A 175 -19.51 14.37 3.63
N VAL A 176 -18.76 13.73 2.73
CA VAL A 176 -19.28 13.15 1.49
C VAL A 176 -20.17 11.95 1.80
N THR A 177 -19.79 11.11 2.77
CA THR A 177 -20.62 9.98 3.21
C THR A 177 -21.93 10.48 3.86
N LYS A 178 -21.83 11.48 4.74
CA LYS A 178 -22.96 12.15 5.41
C LYS A 178 -23.85 12.86 4.40
N SER A 179 -23.28 13.56 3.42
CA SER A 179 -24.02 14.20 2.33
C SER A 179 -24.79 13.17 1.49
N ASN A 180 -24.16 12.05 1.13
CA ASN A 180 -24.84 10.97 0.41
C ASN A 180 -25.99 10.38 1.24
N ALA A 181 -25.77 10.12 2.54
CA ALA A 181 -26.82 9.65 3.45
C ALA A 181 -27.98 10.65 3.56
N TYR A 182 -27.67 11.94 3.70
CA TYR A 182 -28.66 13.03 3.72
C TYR A 182 -29.52 13.04 2.46
N GLN A 183 -28.92 12.90 1.27
CA GLN A 183 -29.67 12.85 0.00
C GLN A 183 -30.58 11.62 -0.10
N VAL A 184 -30.13 10.45 0.37
CA VAL A 184 -30.95 9.24 0.40
C VAL A 184 -32.14 9.40 1.35
N TRP A 185 -31.89 9.88 2.58
CA TRP A 185 -32.94 10.09 3.57
C TRP A 185 -33.96 11.15 3.11
N ASN A 186 -33.49 12.29 2.58
CA ASN A 186 -34.39 13.28 2.00
C ASN A 186 -35.22 12.71 0.85
N LYS A 187 -34.64 11.89 -0.02
CA LYS A 187 -35.41 11.24 -1.09
C LYS A 187 -36.50 10.31 -0.55
N LEU A 188 -36.25 9.61 0.56
CA LEU A 188 -37.22 8.74 1.21
C LEU A 188 -38.32 9.55 1.91
N PHE A 189 -37.96 10.56 2.69
CA PHE A 189 -38.93 11.41 3.40
C PHE A 189 -39.79 12.23 2.45
N ASN A 190 -39.28 12.65 1.29
CA ASN A 190 -40.07 13.32 0.25
C ASN A 190 -41.19 12.44 -0.36
N ARG A 191 -41.30 11.16 0.01
CA ARG A 191 -42.45 10.32 -0.36
C ARG A 191 -43.71 10.64 0.45
N VAL A 192 -43.57 11.27 1.61
CA VAL A 192 -44.68 11.72 2.46
C VAL A 192 -44.40 13.16 2.90
N VAL A 193 -45.12 14.09 2.27
CA VAL A 193 -45.00 15.52 2.55
C VAL A 193 -46.13 15.93 3.48
N VAL A 194 -45.79 16.58 4.59
CA VAL A 194 -46.76 17.16 5.52
C VAL A 194 -47.00 18.62 5.14
N GLU A 195 -48.26 19.02 5.04
CA GLU A 195 -48.65 20.42 4.80
C GLU A 195 -49.27 21.01 6.08
N GLY A 196 -48.72 22.12 6.58
CA GLY A 196 -49.11 22.75 7.83
C GLY A 196 -48.37 22.21 9.07
N GLY A 197 -48.72 22.73 10.26
CA GLY A 197 -48.07 22.39 11.53
C GLY A 197 -46.89 23.29 11.92
N THR A 198 -46.50 23.22 13.18
CA THR A 198 -45.32 23.87 13.75
C THR A 198 -44.06 23.06 13.44
N GLU A 199 -42.88 23.69 13.58
CA GLU A 199 -41.59 23.02 13.37
C GLU A 199 -41.38 21.82 14.31
N GLU A 200 -41.88 21.89 15.55
CA GLU A 200 -41.84 20.77 16.52
C GLU A 200 -42.74 19.61 16.10
N GLU A 201 -43.92 19.89 15.55
CA GLU A 201 -44.84 18.86 15.04
C GLU A 201 -44.26 18.18 13.80
N MET A 202 -43.65 18.95 12.89
CA MET A 202 -42.92 18.40 11.74
C MET A 202 -41.73 17.55 12.19
N ALA A 203 -40.94 18.02 13.16
CA ALA A 203 -39.81 17.26 13.70
C ALA A 203 -40.28 15.94 14.33
N THR A 204 -41.39 15.97 15.07
CA THR A 204 -42.00 14.78 15.66
C THR A 204 -42.45 13.79 14.57
N PHE A 205 -43.15 14.27 13.54
CA PHE A 205 -43.62 13.43 12.44
C PHE A 205 -42.46 12.75 11.70
N TYR A 206 -41.45 13.52 11.26
CA TYR A 206 -40.31 12.98 10.53
C TYR A 206 -39.40 12.10 11.40
N SER A 207 -39.37 12.33 12.72
CA SER A 207 -38.69 11.42 13.67
C SER A 207 -39.42 10.09 13.83
N CYS A 208 -40.75 10.08 13.76
CA CYS A 208 -41.55 8.84 13.77
C CYS A 208 -41.57 8.13 12.41
N LEU A 209 -41.25 8.84 11.32
CA LEU A 209 -41.18 8.29 9.96
C LEU A 209 -39.82 7.62 9.66
N PHE A 210 -38.76 8.02 10.37
CA PHE A 210 -37.47 7.32 10.39
C PHE A 210 -37.62 5.88 10.91
#